data_AF-A0A9X1XNG8-F1
#
_entry.id   AF-A0A9X1XNG8-F1
#
_cell.length_a   1.000
_cell.length_b   1.000
_cell.length_c   1.000
_cell.angle_alpha   90.00
_cell.angle_beta   90.00
_cell.angle_gamma   90.00
#
_symmetry.space_group_name_H-M   'P 1'
#
loop_
_entity.id
_entity.type
_entity.pdbx_description
1 polymer ?
#
loop_
_entity_poly.entity_id
_entity_poly.type
_entity_poly.pdbx_seq_one_letter_code
_entity_poly.pdbx_strand_id
1 'polypeptide(L)'
;MATLQQSASGKKDGDIRYLTPLNIETNKQKKYCRFKKSGIKYIDYKDADFLLKFVNEQGKILPRRLTGTSLKYQRKVSVAVKRARHLALMPYVADLLK
;
A
#
# COMPACT_ATOMS: atom_id res chain seq x y z
N MET A 1 9.99 -29.03 56.25
CA MET A 1 8.56 -29.24 55.94
C MET A 1 8.27 -28.63 54.60
N ALA A 2 7.75 -29.45 53.69
CA ALA A 2 7.55 -29.15 52.29
C ALA A 2 6.23 -28.41 52.02
N THR A 3 6.24 -27.50 51.04
CA THR A 3 5.15 -27.22 50.10
C THR A 3 5.87 -26.84 48.79
N LEU A 4 5.96 -27.62 47.71
CA LEU A 4 4.97 -28.29 46.87
C LEU A 4 3.86 -27.38 46.34
N GLN A 5 4.17 -26.72 45.23
CA GLN A 5 3.30 -26.55 44.05
C GLN A 5 4.27 -26.61 42.84
N GLN A 6 4.46 -27.74 42.14
CA GLN A 6 3.54 -28.36 41.17
C GLN A 6 2.72 -27.30 40.41
N SER A 7 2.66 -27.22 39.08
CA SER A 7 3.27 -27.89 37.93
C SER A 7 2.38 -27.49 36.76
N ALA A 8 2.93 -27.13 35.60
CA ALA A 8 2.32 -27.30 34.26
C ALA A 8 3.12 -26.46 33.25
N SER A 9 4.07 -27.02 32.49
CA SER A 9 3.89 -27.88 31.30
C SER A 9 3.87 -27.08 29.99
N GLY A 10 4.87 -27.37 29.14
CA GLY A 10 4.86 -27.17 27.68
C GLY A 10 5.15 -25.74 27.21
N LYS A 11 6.02 -25.46 26.26
CA LYS A 11 6.78 -26.26 25.28
C LYS A 11 8.04 -25.46 24.94
N LYS A 12 9.16 -26.16 24.66
CA LYS A 12 10.36 -25.55 24.08
C LYS A 12 10.19 -25.52 22.56
N ASP A 13 9.98 -24.35 21.99
CA ASP A 13 10.38 -24.06 20.61
C ASP A 13 11.52 -23.04 20.71
N GLY A 14 12.67 -23.38 20.12
CA GLY A 14 13.96 -22.78 20.44
C GLY A 14 14.02 -21.27 20.23
N ASP A 15 14.09 -20.52 21.33
CA ASP A 15 14.53 -19.13 21.33
C ASP A 15 16.02 -19.08 20.96
N ILE A 16 16.33 -18.78 19.70
CA ILE A 16 17.66 -18.33 19.31
C ILE A 16 17.87 -16.96 19.97
N ARG A 17 18.52 -16.95 21.13
CA ARG A 17 18.90 -15.72 21.85
C ARG A 17 20.12 -15.11 21.15
N TYR A 18 19.90 -14.20 20.21
CA TYR A 18 20.97 -13.36 19.72
C TYR A 18 21.50 -12.49 20.87
N LEU A 19 22.83 -12.48 21.09
CA LEU A 19 23.51 -11.66 22.11
C LEU A 19 23.21 -10.15 21.95
N THR A 20 22.86 -9.75 20.74
CA THR A 20 22.31 -8.43 20.42
C THR A 20 21.00 -8.66 19.66
N PRO A 21 19.85 -8.14 20.14
CA PRO A 21 18.65 -8.16 19.33
C PRO A 21 18.94 -7.34 18.05
N LEU A 22 18.81 -7.97 16.88
CA LEU A 22 18.75 -7.22 15.64
C LEU A 22 17.53 -6.30 15.75
N ASN A 23 17.78 -4.99 15.83
CA ASN A 23 16.74 -3.98 15.87
C ASN A 23 16.16 -3.88 14.45
N ILE A 24 15.39 -4.89 14.04
CA ILE A 24 14.66 -4.89 12.78
C ILE A 24 13.57 -3.86 12.99
N GLU A 25 13.80 -2.64 12.53
CA GLU A 25 12.81 -1.57 12.50
C GLU A 25 11.63 -2.02 11.61
N THR A 26 10.72 -2.81 12.18
CA THR A 26 9.50 -3.29 11.53
C THR A 26 8.46 -2.17 11.38
N ASN A 27 8.80 -0.94 11.75
CA ASN A 27 7.91 0.21 11.72
C ASN A 27 7.79 0.80 10.30
N LYS A 28 7.21 0.03 9.38
CA LYS A 28 6.66 0.61 8.14
C LYS A 28 5.47 1.47 8.50
N GLN A 29 5.65 2.80 8.43
CA GLN A 29 4.56 3.74 8.64
C GLN A 29 3.33 3.37 7.78
N LYS A 30 2.16 3.33 8.43
CA LYS A 30 0.90 3.01 7.76
C LYS A 30 0.56 4.13 6.79
N LYS A 31 0.68 3.87 5.49
CA LYS A 31 0.27 4.81 4.44
C LYS A 31 -1.24 5.05 4.52
N TYR A 32 -1.65 6.32 4.49
CA TYR A 32 -3.05 6.72 4.54
C TYR A 32 -3.63 6.93 3.14
N CYS A 33 -4.96 6.81 3.02
CA CYS A 33 -5.64 7.05 1.76
C CYS A 33 -5.88 8.56 1.54
N ARG A 34 -5.23 9.14 0.53
CA ARG A 34 -5.39 10.56 0.14
C ARG A 34 -6.86 10.97 -0.04
N PHE A 35 -7.63 10.18 -0.79
CA PHE A 35 -9.04 10.47 -1.11
C PHE A 35 -9.96 10.56 0.11
N LYS A 36 -9.72 9.72 1.13
CA LYS A 36 -10.50 9.75 2.37
C LYS A 36 -10.16 10.98 3.20
N LYS A 37 -8.87 11.32 3.30
CA LYS A 37 -8.40 12.50 4.03
C LYS A 37 -8.89 13.80 3.40
N SER A 38 -8.90 13.87 2.07
CA SER A 38 -9.33 15.06 1.33
C SER A 38 -10.84 15.13 1.08
N GLY A 39 -11.63 14.15 1.54
CA GLY A 39 -13.08 14.13 1.32
C GLY A 39 -13.53 13.97 -0.15
N ILE A 40 -12.63 13.56 -1.05
CA ILE A 40 -12.92 13.44 -2.49
C ILE A 40 -13.74 12.18 -2.76
N LYS A 41 -15.01 12.35 -3.16
CA LYS A 41 -15.93 11.23 -3.44
C LYS A 41 -15.81 10.69 -4.87
N TYR A 42 -15.54 11.57 -5.83
CA TYR A 42 -15.48 11.28 -7.27
C TYR A 42 -14.08 11.51 -7.81
N ILE A 43 -13.68 10.71 -8.80
CA ILE A 43 -12.37 10.82 -9.46
C ILE A 43 -12.66 11.04 -10.93
N ASP A 44 -12.43 12.27 -11.38
CA ASP A 44 -12.58 12.66 -12.78
C ASP A 44 -11.50 12.01 -13.65
N TYR A 45 -11.90 11.61 -14.85
CA TYR A 45 -10.99 11.07 -15.88
C TYR A 45 -10.46 12.15 -16.82
N LYS A 46 -11.03 13.36 -16.76
CA LYS A 46 -10.66 14.50 -17.62
C LYS A 46 -9.34 15.14 -17.17
N ASP A 47 -9.02 15.04 -15.89
CA ASP A 47 -7.85 15.66 -15.29
C ASP A 47 -6.61 14.75 -15.39
N ALA A 48 -5.91 14.80 -16.52
CA ALA A 48 -4.72 13.99 -16.76
C ALA A 48 -3.63 14.22 -15.70
N ASP A 49 -3.38 15.47 -15.30
CA ASP A 49 -2.37 15.86 -14.29
C ASP A 49 -2.60 15.20 -12.93
N PHE A 50 -3.87 15.02 -12.56
CA PHE A 50 -4.22 14.36 -11.31
C PHE A 50 -3.98 12.85 -11.40
N LEU A 51 -4.31 12.24 -12.54
CA LEU A 51 -4.17 10.81 -12.79
C LEU A 51 -2.71 10.39 -12.97
N LEU A 52 -1.84 11.26 -13.50
CA LEU A 52 -0.39 11.02 -13.62
C LEU A 52 0.26 10.67 -12.27
N LYS A 53 -0.28 11.16 -11.15
CA LYS A 53 0.21 10.80 -9.80
C LYS A 53 0.00 9.33 -9.43
N PHE A 54 -0.87 8.62 -10.14
CA PHE A 54 -1.19 7.21 -9.91
C PHE A 54 -0.63 6.27 -10.98
N VAL A 55 0.18 6.80 -11.88
CA VAL A 55 0.75 6.09 -13.02
C VAL A 55 2.28 6.17 -12.92
N ASN A 56 2.96 5.13 -13.40
CA ASN A 56 4.41 5.06 -13.49
C ASN A 56 4.92 5.84 -14.72
N GLU A 57 6.21 6.08 -14.81
CA GLU A 57 6.85 6.68 -16.01
C GLU A 57 6.52 5.88 -17.28
N GLN A 58 6.35 4.57 -17.14
CA GLN A 58 5.97 3.68 -18.24
C GLN A 58 4.48 3.75 -18.66
N GLY A 59 3.68 4.61 -18.04
CA GLY A 59 2.24 4.65 -18.25
C GLY A 59 1.46 3.56 -17.53
N LYS A 60 2.09 2.67 -16.74
CA LYS A 60 1.42 1.59 -15.98
C LYS A 60 0.77 2.10 -14.67
N ILE A 61 -0.39 1.58 -14.29
CA ILE A 61 -1.08 1.98 -13.04
C ILE A 61 -0.30 1.49 -11.82
N LEU A 62 -0.03 2.38 -10.86
CA LEU A 62 0.67 2.04 -9.63
C LEU A 62 -0.18 1.14 -8.70
N PRO A 63 0.43 0.13 -8.07
CA PRO A 63 -0.27 -0.72 -7.12
C PRO A 63 -0.60 0.04 -5.83
N ARG A 64 -1.74 -0.33 -5.23
CA ARG A 64 -2.25 0.22 -3.96
C ARG A 64 -1.22 0.26 -2.83
N ARG A 65 -0.34 -0.75 -2.76
CA ARG A 65 0.71 -0.87 -1.73
C ARG A 65 1.65 0.34 -1.72
N LEU A 66 1.90 0.95 -2.87
CA LEU A 66 2.77 2.11 -2.99
C LEU A 66 2.03 3.40 -2.67
N THR A 67 0.80 3.55 -3.15
CA THR A 67 0.01 4.78 -3.05
C THR A 67 -0.81 4.92 -1.75
N GLY A 68 -1.05 3.82 -1.01
CA GLY A 68 -1.82 3.85 0.24
C GLY A 68 -3.32 4.08 0.07
N THR A 69 -3.85 4.03 -1.16
CA THR A 69 -5.27 4.23 -1.44
C THR A 69 -6.12 3.11 -0.83
N SER A 70 -7.41 3.34 -0.56
CA SER A 70 -8.31 2.25 -0.17
C SER A 70 -8.74 1.45 -1.41
N LEU A 71 -9.17 0.20 -1.24
CA LEU A 71 -9.60 -0.67 -2.34
C LEU A 71 -10.71 -0.05 -3.19
N LYS A 72 -11.71 0.59 -2.55
CA LYS A 72 -12.82 1.27 -3.22
C LYS A 72 -12.32 2.37 -4.16
N TYR A 73 -11.41 3.22 -3.67
CA TYR A 73 -10.84 4.30 -4.49
C TYR A 73 -9.88 3.78 -5.55
N GLN A 74 -9.10 2.72 -5.27
CA GLN A 74 -8.22 2.13 -6.27
C GLN A 74 -9.00 1.59 -7.48
N ARG A 75 -10.17 0.97 -7.27
CA ARG A 75 -11.06 0.54 -8.36
C ARG A 75 -11.53 1.72 -9.19
N LYS A 76 -11.95 2.81 -8.54
CA LYS A 76 -12.36 4.06 -9.22
C LYS A 76 -11.23 4.69 -10.03
N VAL A 77 -10.02 4.79 -9.45
CA VAL A 77 -8.83 5.31 -10.16
C VAL A 77 -8.52 4.45 -11.38
N SER A 78 -8.56 3.12 -11.25
CA SER A 78 -8.29 2.23 -12.39
C SER A 78 -9.28 2.44 -13.54
N VAL A 79 -10.57 2.61 -13.23
CA VAL A 79 -11.60 2.91 -14.24
C VAL A 79 -11.37 4.30 -14.86
N ALA A 80 -11.04 5.30 -14.05
CA ALA A 80 -10.76 6.66 -14.53
C ALA A 80 -9.56 6.69 -15.47
N VAL A 81 -8.44 6.05 -15.11
CA VAL A 81 -7.24 5.95 -15.97
C VAL A 81 -7.55 5.23 -17.28
N LYS A 82 -8.32 4.12 -17.24
CA LYS A 82 -8.71 3.41 -18.47
C LYS A 82 -9.57 4.31 -19.37
N ARG A 83 -10.54 5.04 -18.82
CA ARG A 83 -11.36 6.01 -19.57
C ARG A 83 -10.51 7.13 -20.18
N ALA A 84 -9.58 7.69 -19.40
CA ALA A 84 -8.66 8.71 -19.88
C ALA A 84 -7.82 8.21 -21.07
N ARG A 85 -7.36 6.96 -21.05
CA ARG A 85 -6.64 6.34 -22.17
C ARG A 85 -7.51 6.12 -23.40
N HIS A 86 -8.77 5.71 -23.23
CA HIS A 86 -9.71 5.58 -24.36
C HIS A 86 -10.00 6.92 -25.04
N LEU A 87 -9.96 8.02 -24.29
CA LEU A 87 -10.12 9.39 -24.80
C LEU A 87 -8.81 10.04 -25.25
N ALA A 88 -7.71 9.28 -25.33
CA ALA A 88 -6.38 9.77 -25.69
C ALA A 88 -5.82 10.90 -24.78
N LEU A 89 -6.36 11.07 -23.57
CA LEU A 89 -5.82 12.02 -22.57
C LEU A 89 -4.55 11.48 -21.88
N MET A 90 -4.36 10.17 -21.88
CA MET A 90 -3.17 9.50 -21.35
C MET A 90 -2.72 8.38 -22.31
N PRO A 91 -1.42 8.16 -22.50
CA PRO A 91 -0.95 7.10 -23.39
C PRO A 91 -1.02 5.71 -22.71
N TYR A 92 -1.06 4.66 -23.54
CA TYR A 92 -1.00 3.27 -23.09
C TYR A 92 0.43 2.82 -22.78
N VAL A 93 1.38 3.29 -23.59
CA VAL A 93 2.82 3.03 -23.49
C VAL A 93 3.53 4.36 -23.60
N ALA A 94 4.44 4.62 -22.69
CA ALA A 94 5.35 5.76 -22.72
C ALA A 94 6.63 5.36 -21.99
N ASP A 95 7.73 6.08 -22.23
CA ASP A 95 8.99 5.84 -21.53
C ASP A 95 9.41 7.03 -20.65
N LEU A 96 8.81 8.22 -20.85
CA LEU A 96 9.15 9.48 -20.19
C LEU A 96 7.90 10.31 -19.83
N LEU A 97 6.90 9.72 -19.15
CA LEU A 97 5.67 10.45 -18.75
C LEU A 97 5.85 11.43 -17.58
N LYS A 98 7.03 11.49 -16.96
CA LYS A 98 7.23 12.17 -15.69
C LYS A 98 8.61 12.80 -15.58
#